data_AF-A0A4S8MYL2-F1
#
_entry.id   AF-A0A4S8MYL2-F1
#
_cell.length_a   1.000
_cell.length_b   1.000
_cell.length_c   1.000
_cell.angle_alpha   90.00
_cell.angle_beta   90.00
_cell.angle_gamma   90.00
#
_symmetry.space_group_name_H-M   'P 1'
#
loop_
_entity.id
_entity.type
_entity.pdbx_description
1 polymer ?
#
loop_
_entity_poly.entity_id
_entity_poly.type
_entity_poly.pdbx_seq_one_letter_code
_entity_poly.pdbx_strand_id
1 'polypeptide(L)' 'MTRTDMRYGLNKGHPTTPIEKTSRPSQRKGIQSTKTKFVRSVVREVAGFSAYERRVMELLRNSKVRIVIW' A
#
# COMPACT_ATOMS: atom_id res chain seq x y z
N MET A 1 17.43 3.19 18.56
CA MET A 1 17.21 3.35 20.01
C MET A 1 18.01 2.29 20.74
N THR A 2 18.85 2.70 21.69
CA THR A 2 19.57 1.78 22.59
C THR A 2 18.59 1.27 23.65
N ARG A 3 18.66 -0.01 24.00
CA ARG A 3 17.81 -0.63 25.04
C ARG A 3 18.43 -0.36 26.42
N THR A 4 17.62 -0.11 27.44
CA THR A 4 18.05 0.41 28.76
C THR A 4 18.12 -0.66 29.85
N ASP A 5 18.24 -1.94 29.49
CA ASP A 5 18.34 -3.08 30.42
C ASP A 5 17.23 -3.19 31.48
N MET A 6 16.08 -2.56 31.24
CA MET A 6 14.91 -2.64 32.12
C MET A 6 14.00 -3.80 31.72
N ARG A 7 13.30 -4.42 32.67
CA ARG A 7 12.33 -5.51 32.40
C ARG A 7 11.01 -5.00 31.81
N TYR A 8 10.63 -3.76 32.11
CA TYR A 8 9.40 -3.09 31.65
C TYR A 8 9.72 -1.67 31.12
N GLY A 9 8.77 -1.06 30.40
CA GLY A 9 8.96 0.24 29.74
C GLY A 9 9.26 0.16 28.23
N LEU A 10 9.35 1.31 27.56
CA LEU A 10 9.46 1.42 26.10
C LEU A 10 10.79 0.87 25.53
N ASN A 11 11.91 1.17 26.19
CA ASN A 11 13.26 0.74 25.76
C ASN A 11 13.77 -0.47 26.55
N LYS A 12 12.87 -1.35 27.01
CA LYS A 12 13.21 -2.53 27.82
C LYS A 12 14.13 -3.53 27.09
N GLY A 13 14.85 -4.33 27.86
CA GLY A 13 15.70 -5.45 27.43
C GLY A 13 17.18 -5.11 27.31
N HIS A 14 17.99 -6.14 27.05
CA HIS A 14 19.45 -6.04 27.07
C HIS A 14 20.00 -5.05 26.01
N PRO A 15 20.91 -4.13 26.38
CA PRO A 15 21.57 -3.22 25.45
C PRO A 15 22.42 -4.01 24.45
N THR A 16 21.96 -4.07 23.20
CA THR A 16 22.71 -4.64 22.08
C THR A 16 23.00 -3.57 21.04
N THR A 17 24.11 -3.71 20.31
CA THR A 17 24.42 -2.87 19.15
C THR A 17 23.52 -3.28 17.98
N PRO A 18 22.52 -2.47 17.59
CA PRO A 18 21.63 -2.85 16.51
C PRO A 18 22.35 -2.77 15.17
N ILE A 19 22.31 -3.86 14.41
CA ILE A 19 22.77 -3.88 13.01
C ILE A 19 21.65 -3.32 12.13
N GLU A 20 21.98 -2.44 11.19
CA GLU A 20 21.02 -1.94 10.23
C GLU A 20 20.46 -3.09 9.39
N LYS A 21 19.14 -3.22 9.37
CA LYS A 21 18.47 -4.27 8.61
C LYS A 21 18.52 -3.92 7.13
N THR A 22 19.17 -4.76 6.34
CA THR A 22 19.13 -4.64 4.88
C THR A 22 17.71 -4.90 4.36
N SER A 23 17.31 -4.13 3.34
CA SER A 23 15.99 -4.31 2.74
C SER A 23 15.91 -5.67 2.05
N ARG A 24 14.96 -6.51 2.46
CA ARG A 24 14.76 -7.84 1.86
C ARG A 24 13.92 -7.70 0.58
N PRO A 25 14.14 -8.51 -0.46
CA PRO A 25 13.30 -8.49 -1.66
C PRO A 25 11.81 -8.70 -1.37
N SER A 26 11.46 -9.46 -0.33
CA SER A 26 10.07 -9.65 0.12
C SER A 26 9.39 -8.35 0.56
N GLN A 27 10.15 -7.37 1.06
CA GLN A 27 9.63 -6.05 1.45
C GLN A 27 9.33 -5.17 0.23
N ARG A 28 9.81 -5.52 -0.96
CA ARG A 28 9.52 -4.79 -2.21
C ARG A 28 8.19 -5.18 -2.84
N LYS A 29 7.47 -6.18 -2.28
CA LYS A 29 6.17 -6.62 -2.78
C LYS A 29 5.13 -5.51 -2.62
N GLY A 30 4.44 -5.16 -3.71
CA GLY A 30 3.39 -4.13 -3.73
C GLY A 30 3.86 -2.74 -4.19
N ILE A 31 5.17 -2.52 -4.35
CA ILE A 31 5.69 -1.25 -4.88
C ILE A 31 5.32 -1.13 -6.36
N GLN A 32 4.71 0.00 -6.73
CA GLN A 32 4.39 0.30 -8.11
C GLN A 32 5.65 0.80 -8.85
N SER A 33 6.14 0.02 -9.80
CA SER A 33 7.22 0.45 -10.70
C SER A 33 6.69 1.34 -11.83
N THR A 34 7.53 2.24 -12.35
CA THR A 34 7.21 3.14 -13.46
C THR A 34 6.75 2.38 -14.72
N LYS A 35 7.47 1.31 -15.08
CA LYS A 35 7.10 0.40 -16.17
C LYS A 35 5.72 -0.23 -15.96
N THR A 36 5.46 -0.75 -14.76
CA THR A 36 4.17 -1.39 -14.45
C THR A 36 3.02 -0.39 -14.49
N LYS A 37 3.25 0.87 -14.07
CA LYS A 37 2.27 1.95 -14.20
C LYS A 37 1.96 2.26 -15.67
N PHE A 38 2.99 2.38 -16.50
CA PHE A 38 2.84 2.64 -17.93
C PHE A 38 2.08 1.52 -18.66
N VAL A 39 2.46 0.26 -18.42
CA VAL A 39 1.74 -0.88 -19.03
C VAL A 39 0.27 -0.92 -18.58
N ARG A 40 0.00 -0.67 -17.29
CA ARG A 40 -1.38 -0.63 -16.77
C ARG A 40 -2.20 0.53 -17.35
N SER A 41 -1.60 1.69 -17.67
CA SER A 41 -2.34 2.77 -18.32
C SER A 41 -2.71 2.42 -19.75
N VAL A 42 -1.79 1.84 -20.52
CA VAL A 42 -2.06 1.40 -21.90
C VAL A 42 -3.16 0.33 -21.95
N VAL A 43 -3.10 -0.68 -21.07
CA VAL A 43 -4.13 -1.72 -21.02
C VAL A 43 -5.51 -1.16 -20.66
N ARG A 44 -5.58 -0.19 -19.74
CA ARG A 44 -6.84 0.47 -19.37
C ARG A 44 -7.43 1.29 -20.52
N GLU A 45 -6.59 1.90 -21.34
CA GLU A 45 -7.02 2.64 -22.53
C GLU A 45 -7.61 1.69 -23.59
N VAL A 46 -6.98 0.54 -23.82
CA VAL A 46 -7.41 -0.42 -24.85
C VAL A 46 -8.62 -1.25 -24.42
N ALA A 47 -8.60 -1.82 -23.22
CA ALA A 47 -9.65 -2.73 -22.74
C ALA A 47 -10.87 -1.99 -22.16
N GLY A 48 -10.71 -0.71 -21.81
CA GLY A 48 -11.74 0.09 -21.17
C GLY A 48 -12.07 -0.39 -19.75
N PHE A 49 -13.31 -0.12 -19.33
CA PHE A 49 -13.81 -0.43 -17.99
C PHE A 49 -14.80 -1.58 -17.99
N SER A 50 -14.74 -2.41 -16.94
CA SER A 50 -15.76 -3.44 -16.71
C SER A 50 -17.14 -2.82 -16.47
N ALA A 51 -18.21 -3.62 -16.67
CA ALA A 51 -19.58 -3.16 -16.48
C ALA A 51 -19.83 -2.59 -15.06
N TYR A 52 -19.19 -3.17 -14.04
CA TYR A 52 -19.30 -2.69 -12.66
C TYR A 52 -18.57 -1.37 -12.43
N GLU A 53 -17.36 -1.23 -12.99
CA GLU A 53 -16.59 0.02 -12.88
C GLU A 53 -17.32 1.19 -13.58
N ARG A 54 -17.97 0.93 -14.71
CA ARG A 54 -18.83 1.92 -15.39
C ARG A 54 -20.03 2.34 -14.54
N ARG A 55 -20.77 1.38 -13.98
CA ARG A 55 -21.90 1.65 -13.07
C ARG A 55 -21.48 2.44 -11.84
N VAL A 56 -20.32 2.13 -11.25
CA VAL A 56 -19.77 2.88 -10.11
C VAL A 56 -19.43 4.31 -10.52
N MET A 57 -18.79 4.53 -11.68
CA MET A 57 -18.52 5.88 -12.18
C MET A 57 -19.79 6.70 -12.43
N GLU A 58 -20.86 6.08 -12.94
CA GLU A 58 -22.17 6.75 -13.10
C GLU A 58 -22.80 7.13 -11.75
N LEU A 59 -22.73 6.24 -10.76
CA LEU A 59 -23.22 6.53 -9.41
C LEU A 59 -22.43 7.65 -8.72
N LEU A 60 -21.11 7.69 -8.94
CA LEU A 60 -20.25 8.77 -8.45
C LEU A 60 -20.58 10.12 -9.11
N ARG A 61 -20.86 10.14 -10.44
CA ARG A 61 -21.31 11.36 -11.14
C ARG A 61 -22.63 11.89 -10.60
N ASN A 62 -23.54 11.00 -10.20
CA ASN A 62 -24.83 11.35 -9.61
C ASN A 62 -24.77 11.65 -8.09
N SER A 63 -23.57 11.86 -7.53
CA SER A 63 -23.33 12.14 -6.11
C SER A 63 -23.86 11.08 -5.13
N LYS A 64 -24.15 9.85 -5.59
CA LYS A 64 -24.61 8.73 -4.76
C LYS A 64 -23.45 7.96 -4.12
N VAL A 65 -22.46 8.69 -3.60
CA VAL A 65 -21.21 8.13 -3.03
C VAL A 65 -21.50 7.18 -1.86
N ARG A 66 -22.51 7.50 -1.04
CA ARG A 66 -22.90 6.69 0.13
C ARG A 66 -23.27 5.24 -0.22
N ILE A 67 -23.84 4.98 -1.40
CA ILE A 67 -24.28 3.62 -1.79
C ILE A 67 -23.09 2.75 -2.24
N VAL A 68 -21.97 3.36 -2.62
CA VAL A 68 -20.80 2.65 -3.16
C VAL A 68 -19.77 2.31 -2.07
N ILE A 69 -19.74 3.05 -0.96
CA ILE A 69 -18.63 3.08 0.00
C ILE A 69 -18.98 2.56 1.40
N TRP A 70 -20.24 2.19 1.64
CA TRP A 70 -20.70 1.56 2.89
C TRP A 70 -20.85 0.05 2.75
#